data_AF-A0A974PJ75-F1
#
_entry.id   AF-A0A974PJ75-F1
#
_cell.length_a   1.000
_cell.length_b   1.000
_cell.length_c   1.000
_cell.angle_alpha   90.00
_cell.angle_beta   90.00
_cell.angle_gamma   90.00
#
_symmetry.space_group_name_H-M   'P 1'
#
loop_
_entity.id
_entity.type
_entity.pdbx_description
1 polymer ?
#
loop_
_entity_poly.entity_id
_entity_poly.type
_entity_poly.pdbx_seq_one_letter_code
_entity_poly.pdbx_strand_id
1 'polypeptide(L)'
;MEAYSYADNQTTVKVTDQLKRYNASSTLVWDQLARMDFKFHGVVREWSAVFKKDLYYVLHHFLDSDVPREECIAPDSGYSWSQIFNQHSTAGELFKFLEEIDFRIYIPEQAAIDAFIDQSEDLSLQSPKHKFQIYCFSADCSLLIEIYLQNSIVPYGAHDVCIPFPTDRFQLQFDLDIDQIEIVRKTASIVSGESLDLLDNVDPLLIEMTRGLIKKIYDEHSLIGLLHSGGVDSRLTLQLMIEHVIKNPDPSKKIWIITADTLVENPGIQKIIHELQDTLQNNFPWIEFHIVEPDEEETLLVCMIGKAYQCPSSTFRYCVRRLKINPARKFLETTFLQEGSVSTCLVLGSRDSESGNRKRSLKKYFGDDLYGKHPVEDIRTASPIRDWTRQEVVTYLAFNRAPWKKGARNTDLLAFYSGAAGSECPLGAAVVDDNEAIMSCGKNARMGCYLCTLSKDKSLGNLIKEYPEYEKYYQFRSIVKCVAQDIRYGGIFGFQRIGGSVASGIPSKIGKGIGDLTIDCRTILLRTMKTLNIEWRHSEVLTAYQMVLQRENIEGFAVTRRFREAIYALLPIQRNGFNRLLCHPIFDPYGTGVDQFSNQDQEAIQRILNKRNVNLEFINQLT
;
A
#
# COMPACT_ATOMS: atom_id res chain seq x y z
N MET A 1 25.80 -21.12 -1.55
CA MET A 1 24.47 -20.91 -2.15
C MET A 1 23.59 -22.14 -1.90
N GLU A 2 23.05 -22.32 -0.69
CA GLU A 2 22.06 -23.38 -0.38
C GLU A 2 20.85 -22.81 0.39
N ALA A 3 20.34 -21.63 0.01
CA ALA A 3 19.31 -20.95 0.81
C ALA A 3 17.88 -21.02 0.24
N TYR A 4 17.69 -21.44 -1.01
CA TYR A 4 16.37 -21.37 -1.65
C TYR A 4 15.91 -22.74 -2.12
N SER A 5 14.77 -23.18 -1.58
CA SER A 5 13.99 -24.27 -2.19
C SER A 5 12.81 -23.66 -2.93
N TYR A 6 12.56 -24.17 -4.13
CA TYR A 6 11.39 -23.79 -4.91
C TYR A 6 10.12 -24.37 -4.30
N ALA A 7 9.07 -23.55 -4.20
CA ALA A 7 7.77 -23.98 -3.68
C ALA A 7 6.63 -23.51 -4.60
N ASP A 8 5.69 -24.41 -4.89
CA ASP A 8 4.42 -24.06 -5.52
C ASP A 8 3.47 -23.45 -4.49
N ASN A 9 2.78 -22.36 -4.84
CA ASN A 9 1.87 -21.63 -3.96
C ASN A 9 0.47 -21.48 -4.56
N GLN A 10 -0.52 -21.27 -3.70
CA GLN A 10 -1.95 -21.17 -4.01
C GLN A 10 -2.43 -19.76 -4.41
N THR A 11 -1.55 -18.75 -4.42
CA THR A 11 -1.90 -17.40 -4.92
C THR A 11 -2.10 -17.43 -6.43
N THR A 12 -3.24 -17.94 -6.87
CA THR A 12 -3.57 -18.18 -8.27
C THR A 12 -3.84 -16.85 -8.96
N VAL A 13 -2.87 -16.41 -9.75
CA VAL A 13 -3.13 -15.41 -10.79
C VAL A 13 -3.95 -16.11 -11.87
N LYS A 14 -5.06 -15.51 -12.29
CA LYS A 14 -5.88 -16.08 -13.36
C LYS A 14 -5.17 -15.87 -14.69
N VAL A 15 -4.50 -16.90 -15.18
CA VAL A 15 -3.79 -16.88 -16.45
C VAL A 15 -4.73 -17.33 -17.56
N THR A 16 -4.79 -16.56 -18.66
CA THR A 16 -5.58 -16.88 -19.85
C THR A 16 -4.67 -17.06 -21.06
N ASP A 17 -5.23 -17.51 -22.18
CA ASP A 17 -4.56 -17.58 -23.48
C ASP A 17 -4.77 -16.30 -24.31
N GLN A 18 -5.71 -15.45 -23.92
CA GLN A 18 -6.11 -14.25 -24.65
C GLN A 18 -5.68 -12.95 -23.95
N LEU A 19 -5.17 -12.00 -24.72
CA LEU A 19 -4.93 -10.60 -24.33
C LEU A 19 -6.06 -9.73 -24.90
N LYS A 20 -6.45 -8.65 -24.21
CA LYS A 20 -7.51 -7.76 -24.71
C LYS A 20 -6.86 -6.55 -25.37
N ARG A 21 -7.33 -6.22 -26.57
CA ARG A 21 -6.93 -5.07 -27.41
C ARG A 21 -5.51 -5.22 -27.96
N TYR A 22 -5.38 -5.08 -29.27
CA TYR A 22 -4.10 -5.03 -29.98
C TYR A 22 -4.19 -3.93 -31.03
N ASN A 23 -3.15 -3.10 -31.13
CA ASN A 23 -2.92 -2.20 -32.26
C ASN A 23 -2.04 -2.88 -33.33
N ALA A 24 -1.83 -2.21 -34.46
CA ALA A 24 -1.03 -2.75 -35.56
C ALA A 24 0.41 -3.08 -35.12
N SER A 25 1.06 -2.19 -34.37
CA SER A 25 2.45 -2.39 -33.92
C SER A 25 2.61 -3.57 -32.96
N SER A 26 1.73 -3.72 -31.96
CA SER A 26 1.75 -4.86 -31.04
C SER A 26 1.53 -6.20 -31.75
N THR A 27 0.71 -6.21 -32.80
CA THR A 27 0.50 -7.39 -33.64
C THR A 27 1.80 -7.81 -34.33
N LEU A 28 2.52 -6.87 -34.94
CA LEU A 28 3.78 -7.15 -35.63
C LEU A 28 4.80 -7.78 -34.68
N VAL A 29 4.87 -7.31 -33.44
CA VAL A 29 5.72 -7.89 -32.39
C VAL A 29 5.30 -9.33 -32.09
N TRP A 30 4.02 -9.62 -31.95
CA TRP A 30 3.53 -10.98 -31.68
C TRP A 30 3.78 -11.95 -32.83
N ASP A 31 3.56 -11.51 -34.07
CA ASP A 31 3.86 -12.30 -35.26
C ASP A 31 5.36 -12.59 -35.37
N GLN A 32 6.20 -11.61 -35.02
CA GLN A 32 7.63 -11.82 -34.99
C GLN A 32 8.06 -12.81 -33.91
N LEU A 33 7.50 -12.73 -32.69
CA LEU A 33 7.76 -13.71 -31.64
C LEU A 33 7.38 -15.14 -32.08
N ALA A 34 6.25 -15.29 -32.77
CA ALA A 34 5.84 -16.58 -33.32
C ALA A 34 6.81 -17.07 -34.42
N ARG A 35 7.25 -16.20 -35.34
CA ARG A 35 8.24 -16.53 -36.38
C ARG A 35 9.60 -16.91 -35.81
N MET A 36 9.98 -16.26 -34.71
CA MET A 36 11.21 -16.54 -33.97
C MET A 36 11.09 -17.80 -33.08
N ASP A 37 9.99 -18.55 -33.12
CA ASP A 37 9.77 -19.78 -32.34
C ASP A 37 9.76 -19.57 -30.81
N PHE A 38 9.25 -18.42 -30.35
CA PHE A 38 9.00 -18.24 -28.92
C PHE A 38 7.83 -19.11 -28.45
N LYS A 39 8.01 -19.79 -27.32
CA LYS A 39 6.95 -20.56 -26.69
C LYS A 39 6.09 -19.66 -25.83
N PHE A 40 4.78 -19.69 -26.04
CA PHE A 40 3.82 -18.90 -25.27
C PHE A 40 3.39 -19.65 -24.00
N HIS A 41 3.46 -18.99 -22.85
CA HIS A 41 3.13 -19.56 -21.53
C HIS A 41 1.87 -18.95 -20.90
N GLY A 42 1.30 -17.92 -21.52
CA GLY A 42 0.03 -17.34 -21.12
C GLY A 42 0.04 -15.85 -20.82
N VAL A 43 -1.17 -15.34 -20.66
CA VAL A 43 -1.53 -13.97 -20.34
C VAL A 43 -1.85 -13.88 -18.86
N VAL A 44 -1.04 -13.15 -18.10
CA VAL A 44 -1.16 -12.98 -16.65
C VAL A 44 -2.17 -11.88 -16.30
N ARG A 45 -2.21 -10.85 -17.14
CA ARG A 45 -3.16 -9.72 -17.11
C ARG A 45 -3.50 -9.39 -18.55
N GLU A 46 -4.61 -8.70 -18.78
CA GLU A 46 -5.12 -8.35 -20.12
C GLU A 46 -4.14 -7.53 -20.99
N TRP A 47 -2.96 -7.19 -20.49
CA TRP A 47 -1.90 -6.42 -21.11
C TRP A 47 -0.49 -7.01 -20.83
N SER A 48 -0.37 -8.24 -20.32
CA SER A 48 0.93 -8.83 -19.98
C SER A 48 1.00 -10.30 -20.33
N ALA A 49 1.94 -10.66 -21.21
CA ALA A 49 2.12 -12.00 -21.74
C ALA A 49 3.52 -12.53 -21.46
N VAL A 50 3.61 -13.82 -21.17
CA VAL A 50 4.86 -14.52 -20.85
C VAL A 50 5.23 -15.45 -22.00
N PHE A 51 6.49 -15.32 -22.45
CA PHE A 51 7.09 -16.10 -23.52
C PHE A 51 8.40 -16.73 -23.07
N LYS A 52 8.84 -17.76 -23.78
CA LYS A 52 10.11 -18.44 -23.52
C LYS A 52 10.84 -18.79 -24.80
N LYS A 53 12.11 -18.38 -24.89
CA LYS A 53 13.10 -18.86 -25.86
C LYS A 53 14.47 -18.60 -25.25
N ASP A 54 15.18 -19.66 -24.88
CA ASP A 54 16.38 -19.66 -24.03
C ASP A 54 16.13 -19.09 -22.60
N LEU A 55 15.65 -17.85 -22.51
CA LEU A 55 15.23 -17.14 -21.32
C LEU A 55 13.70 -16.93 -21.30
N TYR A 56 13.15 -16.52 -20.15
CA TYR A 56 11.78 -16.03 -20.08
C TYR A 56 11.71 -14.55 -20.40
N TYR A 57 10.73 -14.18 -21.21
CA TYR A 57 10.44 -12.82 -21.63
C TYR A 57 9.02 -12.48 -21.22
N VAL A 58 8.83 -11.34 -20.57
CA VAL A 58 7.51 -10.81 -20.24
C VAL A 58 7.31 -9.52 -21.00
N LEU A 59 6.27 -9.47 -21.82
CA LEU A 59 5.90 -8.29 -22.59
C LEU A 59 4.68 -7.64 -21.93
N HIS A 60 4.91 -6.46 -21.37
CA HIS A 60 3.89 -5.59 -20.81
C HIS A 60 3.52 -4.52 -21.85
N HIS A 61 2.25 -4.48 -22.21
CA HIS A 61 1.74 -3.61 -23.25
C HIS A 61 1.04 -2.39 -22.64
N PHE A 62 1.35 -1.23 -23.20
CA PHE A 62 0.66 0.03 -23.01
C PHE A 62 0.06 0.40 -24.36
N LEU A 63 -1.24 0.14 -24.51
CA LEU A 63 -1.96 0.18 -25.79
C LEU A 63 -2.97 1.32 -25.81
N ASP A 64 -3.34 1.75 -27.03
CA ASP A 64 -4.32 2.79 -27.31
C ASP A 64 -3.98 4.11 -26.58
N SER A 65 -4.90 4.63 -25.76
CA SER A 65 -4.73 5.87 -24.99
C SER A 65 -3.92 5.71 -23.69
N ASP A 66 -3.43 4.51 -23.37
CA ASP A 66 -2.74 4.23 -22.11
C ASP A 66 -1.25 4.51 -22.22
N VAL A 67 -0.89 5.80 -22.21
CA VAL A 67 0.52 6.24 -22.26
C VAL A 67 1.17 6.00 -20.89
N PRO A 68 2.33 5.31 -20.83
CA PRO A 68 3.01 5.06 -19.57
C PRO A 68 3.48 6.39 -18.94
N ARG A 69 3.37 6.48 -17.62
CA ARG A 69 3.74 7.68 -16.88
C ARG A 69 5.24 7.79 -16.73
N GLU A 70 5.82 8.84 -17.31
CA GLU A 70 7.26 9.09 -17.27
C GLU A 70 7.83 9.14 -15.84
N GLU A 71 7.09 9.75 -14.91
CA GLU A 71 7.41 9.81 -13.47
C GLU A 71 7.55 8.45 -12.77
N CYS A 72 7.01 7.39 -13.37
CA CYS A 72 7.07 6.01 -12.87
C CYS A 72 8.12 5.17 -13.61
N ILE A 73 8.83 5.75 -14.58
CA ILE A 73 9.89 5.12 -15.37
C ILE A 73 11.22 5.73 -14.91
N ALA A 74 12.22 4.90 -14.65
CA ALA A 74 13.54 5.42 -14.32
C ALA A 74 14.18 6.10 -15.56
N PRO A 75 15.05 7.11 -15.39
CA PRO A 75 15.68 7.82 -16.51
C PRO A 75 16.45 6.90 -17.46
N ASP A 76 16.58 7.33 -18.71
CA ASP A 76 17.34 6.61 -19.75
C ASP A 76 18.81 6.62 -19.36
N SER A 77 19.43 5.46 -19.47
CA SER A 77 20.86 5.32 -19.29
C SER A 77 21.65 5.97 -20.44
N GLY A 78 21.03 6.14 -21.61
CA GLY A 78 21.69 6.59 -22.84
C GLY A 78 22.55 5.52 -23.52
N TYR A 79 22.57 4.28 -22.99
CA TYR A 79 23.26 3.15 -23.59
C TYR A 79 22.36 2.46 -24.63
N SER A 80 22.97 1.95 -25.69
CA SER A 80 22.29 1.10 -26.68
C SER A 80 22.20 -0.34 -26.18
N TRP A 81 21.11 -1.03 -26.52
CA TRP A 81 20.95 -2.47 -26.25
C TRP A 81 22.11 -3.29 -26.84
N SER A 82 22.69 -2.86 -27.96
CA SER A 82 23.82 -3.52 -28.63
C SER A 82 25.14 -3.47 -27.84
N GLN A 83 25.24 -2.59 -26.83
CA GLN A 83 26.38 -2.53 -25.91
C GLN A 83 26.23 -3.50 -24.75
N ILE A 84 25.03 -4.06 -24.54
CA ILE A 84 24.69 -4.96 -23.43
C ILE A 84 24.44 -6.38 -23.94
N PHE A 85 23.68 -6.53 -25.04
CA PHE A 85 23.32 -7.82 -25.62
C PHE A 85 24.06 -8.06 -26.94
N ASN A 86 24.48 -9.31 -27.16
CA ASN A 86 25.00 -9.75 -28.44
C ASN A 86 23.90 -9.64 -29.52
N GLN A 87 24.22 -9.03 -30.66
CA GLN A 87 23.29 -8.83 -31.78
C GLN A 87 22.75 -10.13 -32.38
N HIS A 88 23.48 -11.23 -32.24
CA HIS A 88 23.07 -12.56 -32.71
C HIS A 88 22.36 -13.40 -31.64
N SER A 89 22.15 -12.85 -30.45
CA SER A 89 21.35 -13.52 -29.41
C SER A 89 19.86 -13.39 -29.68
N THR A 90 19.05 -14.28 -29.10
CA THR A 90 17.58 -14.21 -29.15
C THR A 90 17.05 -12.82 -28.73
N ALA A 91 17.65 -12.20 -27.71
CA ALA A 91 17.30 -10.84 -27.29
C ALA A 91 17.73 -9.78 -28.32
N GLY A 92 18.95 -9.88 -28.85
CA GLY A 92 19.48 -8.95 -29.86
C GLY A 92 18.67 -8.94 -31.16
N GLU A 93 18.25 -10.11 -31.65
CA GLU A 93 17.37 -10.22 -32.82
C GLU A 93 16.01 -9.57 -32.59
N LEU A 94 15.43 -9.72 -31.39
CA LEU A 94 14.16 -9.08 -31.03
C LEU A 94 14.30 -7.56 -30.99
N PHE A 95 15.34 -7.03 -30.36
CA PHE A 95 15.56 -5.59 -30.25
C PHE A 95 15.87 -4.94 -31.60
N LYS A 96 16.67 -5.62 -32.44
CA LYS A 96 16.90 -5.19 -33.81
C LYS A 96 15.60 -5.09 -34.60
N PHE A 97 14.73 -6.09 -34.50
CA PHE A 97 13.41 -6.05 -35.14
C PHE A 97 12.57 -4.87 -34.63
N LEU A 98 12.56 -4.60 -33.32
CA LEU A 98 11.81 -3.48 -32.75
C LEU A 98 12.28 -2.13 -33.31
N GLU A 99 13.59 -1.94 -33.48
CA GLU A 99 14.14 -0.74 -34.15
C GLU A 99 13.73 -0.68 -35.63
N GLU A 100 13.68 -1.81 -36.34
CA GLU A 100 13.24 -1.88 -37.75
C GLU A 100 11.77 -1.49 -37.94
N ILE A 101 10.93 -1.66 -36.91
CA ILE A 101 9.53 -1.22 -36.90
C ILE A 101 9.32 0.09 -36.11
N ASP A 102 10.34 0.96 -36.08
CA ASP A 102 10.33 2.32 -35.53
C ASP A 102 10.08 2.42 -34.00
N PHE A 103 10.38 1.38 -33.22
CA PHE A 103 10.42 1.54 -31.76
C PHE A 103 11.73 2.19 -31.32
N ARG A 104 11.60 3.25 -30.53
CA ARG A 104 12.69 3.81 -29.75
C ARG A 104 12.91 2.96 -28.50
N ILE A 105 14.08 2.35 -28.40
CA ILE A 105 14.49 1.56 -27.23
C ILE A 105 15.09 2.47 -26.16
N TYR A 106 14.70 2.22 -24.92
CA TYR A 106 15.02 3.00 -23.73
C TYR A 106 15.45 2.05 -22.62
N ILE A 107 16.67 2.22 -22.12
CA ILE A 107 17.23 1.32 -21.11
C ILE A 107 17.32 2.09 -19.81
N PRO A 108 16.51 1.73 -18.78
CA PRO A 108 16.59 2.34 -17.47
C PRO A 108 18.02 2.39 -16.94
N GLU A 109 18.41 3.52 -16.35
CA GLU A 109 19.72 3.75 -15.74
C GLU A 109 20.17 2.59 -14.83
N GLN A 110 19.26 2.03 -14.03
CA GLN A 110 19.60 0.90 -13.16
C GLN A 110 19.85 -0.39 -13.93
N ALA A 111 19.00 -0.71 -14.91
CA ALA A 111 19.19 -1.91 -15.71
C ALA A 111 20.57 -1.88 -16.40
N ALA A 112 20.97 -0.72 -16.92
CA ALA A 112 22.31 -0.54 -17.48
C ALA A 112 23.42 -0.69 -16.42
N ILE A 113 23.29 -0.05 -15.26
CA ILE A 113 24.27 -0.17 -14.16
C ILE A 113 24.42 -1.62 -13.73
N ASP A 114 23.32 -2.35 -13.55
CA ASP A 114 23.33 -3.75 -13.14
C ASP A 114 24.02 -4.63 -14.19
N ALA A 115 23.83 -4.35 -15.48
CA ALA A 115 24.55 -5.05 -16.55
C ALA A 115 26.06 -4.78 -16.56
N PHE A 116 26.53 -3.59 -16.14
CA PHE A 116 27.94 -3.20 -16.23
C PHE A 116 28.74 -3.34 -14.93
N ILE A 117 28.08 -3.38 -13.76
CA ILE A 117 28.75 -3.56 -12.45
C ILE A 117 29.45 -4.93 -12.37
N ASP A 118 28.93 -5.92 -13.10
CA ASP A 118 29.42 -7.27 -13.01
C ASP A 118 30.56 -7.54 -14.00
N GLN A 119 31.76 -7.02 -13.68
CA GLN A 119 33.01 -7.33 -14.40
C GLN A 119 33.54 -8.74 -14.07
N SER A 120 32.67 -9.76 -14.02
CA SER A 120 33.07 -11.17 -13.89
C SER A 120 33.28 -11.81 -15.26
N GLU A 121 34.18 -12.80 -15.35
CA GLU A 121 34.38 -13.65 -16.55
C GLU A 121 33.19 -14.62 -16.81
N ASP A 122 31.95 -14.19 -16.54
CA ASP A 122 30.66 -14.91 -16.63
C ASP A 122 30.12 -15.46 -15.29
N LEU A 123 29.58 -14.54 -14.47
CA LEU A 123 28.75 -14.82 -13.27
C LEU A 123 27.59 -13.81 -13.10
N SER A 124 27.24 -13.03 -14.14
CA SER A 124 26.77 -11.66 -13.88
C SER A 124 25.37 -11.43 -13.30
N LEU A 125 24.56 -12.48 -13.10
CA LEU A 125 23.12 -12.33 -12.82
C LEU A 125 22.57 -13.42 -11.88
N GLN A 126 23.41 -13.97 -10.97
CA GLN A 126 23.14 -15.13 -10.10
C GLN A 126 22.06 -15.00 -9.02
N SER A 127 21.12 -14.08 -9.19
CA SER A 127 19.94 -14.06 -8.36
C SER A 127 18.71 -14.63 -9.08
N PRO A 128 17.96 -15.53 -8.41
CA PRO A 128 16.67 -15.99 -8.91
C PRO A 128 15.61 -14.87 -9.06
N LYS A 129 15.92 -13.62 -8.72
CA LYS A 129 15.00 -12.49 -8.90
C LYS A 129 15.43 -11.50 -9.97
N HIS A 130 16.61 -11.68 -10.56
CA HIS A 130 17.14 -10.70 -11.46
C HIS A 130 16.43 -10.75 -12.82
N LYS A 131 15.82 -9.62 -13.19
CA LYS A 131 15.20 -9.38 -14.50
C LYS A 131 15.77 -8.09 -15.08
N PHE A 132 16.12 -8.11 -16.36
CA PHE A 132 16.53 -6.94 -17.12
C PHE A 132 15.28 -6.24 -17.68
N GLN A 133 15.17 -4.92 -17.49
CA GLN A 133 14.03 -4.14 -17.94
C GLN A 133 14.42 -3.26 -19.13
N ILE A 134 13.63 -3.28 -20.19
CA ILE A 134 13.78 -2.40 -21.36
C ILE A 134 12.43 -1.83 -21.75
N TYR A 135 12.35 -0.51 -21.85
CA TYR A 135 11.19 0.16 -22.40
C TYR A 135 11.36 0.38 -23.90
N CYS A 136 10.30 0.16 -24.68
CA CYS A 136 10.28 0.41 -26.11
C CYS A 136 9.07 1.28 -26.43
N PHE A 137 9.28 2.40 -27.11
CA PHE A 137 8.24 3.37 -27.41
C PHE A 137 8.08 3.56 -28.92
N SER A 138 6.86 3.47 -29.42
CA SER A 138 6.49 3.85 -30.79
C SER A 138 5.36 4.88 -30.75
N ALA A 139 4.90 5.35 -31.92
CA ALA A 139 3.83 6.34 -32.01
C ALA A 139 2.48 5.84 -31.48
N ASP A 140 2.18 4.55 -31.64
CA ASP A 140 0.88 3.94 -31.32
C ASP A 140 0.95 2.89 -30.21
N CYS A 141 2.15 2.46 -29.80
CA CYS A 141 2.37 1.38 -28.83
C CYS A 141 3.57 1.65 -27.94
N SER A 142 3.44 1.43 -26.62
CA SER A 142 4.58 1.38 -25.70
C SER A 142 4.67 0.01 -25.03
N LEU A 143 5.89 -0.49 -24.85
CA LEU A 143 6.17 -1.82 -24.30
C LEU A 143 7.18 -1.71 -23.16
N LEU A 144 6.96 -2.46 -22.08
CA LEU A 144 8.03 -2.86 -21.18
C LEU A 144 8.33 -4.34 -21.45
N ILE A 145 9.58 -4.64 -21.79
CA ILE A 145 10.10 -5.99 -21.97
C ILE A 145 10.95 -6.33 -20.75
N GLU A 146 10.59 -7.42 -20.07
CA GLU A 146 11.36 -7.97 -18.97
C GLU A 146 12.03 -9.27 -19.39
N ILE A 147 13.35 -9.33 -19.30
CA ILE A 147 14.14 -10.53 -19.58
C ILE A 147 14.61 -11.13 -18.27
N TYR A 148 14.18 -12.36 -17.97
CA TYR A 148 14.57 -13.06 -16.76
C TYR A 148 15.83 -13.87 -17.02
N LEU A 149 16.95 -13.38 -16.51
CA LEU A 149 18.26 -13.80 -16.97
C LEU A 149 18.74 -15.12 -16.37
N GLN A 150 18.23 -15.52 -15.20
CA GLN A 150 18.70 -16.73 -14.51
C GLN A 150 17.59 -17.45 -13.72
N ASN A 151 16.54 -17.94 -14.40
CA ASN A 151 15.40 -18.56 -13.71
C ASN A 151 14.73 -19.75 -14.40
N SER A 152 14.47 -20.80 -13.62
CA SER A 152 13.72 -21.98 -14.04
C SER A 152 12.21 -21.85 -13.85
N ILE A 153 11.76 -20.96 -12.95
CA ILE A 153 10.35 -20.74 -12.67
C ILE A 153 9.73 -19.80 -13.71
N VAL A 154 8.51 -20.09 -14.16
CA VAL A 154 7.74 -19.19 -15.01
C VAL A 154 7.30 -17.95 -14.23
N PRO A 155 7.56 -16.72 -14.71
CA PRO A 155 7.25 -15.49 -13.97
C PRO A 155 5.75 -15.21 -13.84
N TYR A 156 5.39 -14.49 -12.79
CA TYR A 156 4.05 -14.01 -12.46
C TYR A 156 2.96 -15.08 -12.35
N GLY A 157 3.36 -16.34 -12.17
CA GLY A 157 2.43 -17.47 -12.07
C GLY A 157 1.78 -17.87 -13.39
N ALA A 158 2.38 -17.52 -14.53
CA ALA A 158 1.98 -18.05 -15.85
C ALA A 158 2.10 -19.59 -15.91
N HIS A 159 1.50 -20.20 -16.95
CA HIS A 159 1.42 -21.67 -17.04
C HIS A 159 2.80 -22.29 -17.23
N ASP A 160 3.06 -23.39 -16.52
CA ASP A 160 4.31 -24.15 -16.67
C ASP A 160 4.43 -24.81 -18.05
N VAL A 161 3.29 -25.27 -18.59
CA VAL A 161 3.20 -25.88 -19.91
C VAL A 161 2.87 -24.79 -20.93
N CYS A 162 3.59 -24.81 -22.04
CA CYS A 162 3.32 -23.91 -23.14
C CYS A 162 1.91 -24.14 -23.68
N ILE A 163 1.22 -23.05 -23.99
CA ILE A 163 -0.10 -23.08 -24.61
C ILE A 163 0.01 -22.64 -26.07
N PRO A 164 -0.93 -23.05 -26.93
CA PRO A 164 -0.96 -22.58 -28.31
C PRO A 164 -1.03 -21.05 -28.36
N PHE A 165 -0.42 -20.45 -29.38
CA PHE A 165 -0.65 -19.02 -29.65
C PHE A 165 -2.15 -18.77 -29.84
N PRO A 166 -2.69 -17.65 -29.32
CA PRO A 166 -4.11 -17.36 -29.42
C PRO A 166 -4.53 -17.29 -30.90
N THR A 167 -5.71 -17.80 -31.23
CA THR A 167 -6.28 -17.73 -32.60
C THR A 167 -6.99 -16.40 -32.84
N ASP A 168 -7.64 -15.87 -31.81
CA ASP A 168 -8.51 -14.67 -31.89
C ASP A 168 -7.71 -13.38 -31.62
N ARG A 169 -6.53 -13.26 -32.23
CA ARG A 169 -5.60 -12.12 -32.04
C ARG A 169 -6.13 -10.80 -32.58
N PHE A 170 -7.17 -10.87 -33.41
CA PHE A 170 -7.70 -9.76 -34.18
C PHE A 170 -9.21 -9.64 -34.02
N GLN A 171 -9.63 -8.82 -33.08
CA GLN A 171 -10.79 -7.99 -33.33
C GLN A 171 -10.29 -6.55 -33.31
N LEU A 172 -10.19 -5.96 -34.51
CA LEU A 172 -10.27 -4.50 -34.63
C LEU A 172 -11.58 -4.14 -33.96
N GLN A 173 -11.51 -3.67 -32.72
CA GLN A 173 -12.65 -2.99 -32.11
C GLN A 173 -12.74 -1.66 -32.87
N PHE A 174 -13.39 -1.69 -34.03
CA PHE A 174 -13.94 -0.47 -34.59
C PHE A 174 -14.95 -0.01 -33.55
N ASP A 175 -14.56 0.93 -32.69
CA ASP A 175 -15.52 1.73 -31.93
C ASP A 175 -16.25 2.65 -32.93
N LEU A 176 -17.02 2.05 -33.84
CA LEU A 176 -18.32 2.63 -34.18
C LEU A 176 -19.20 2.29 -32.99
N ASP A 177 -19.11 3.11 -31.95
CA ASP A 177 -20.15 3.22 -30.94
C ASP A 177 -21.43 3.72 -31.65
N ILE A 178 -22.12 2.81 -32.33
CA ILE A 178 -23.58 2.82 -32.38
C ILE A 178 -24.03 1.72 -31.42
N ASP A 179 -23.58 1.81 -30.18
CA ASP A 179 -24.28 1.14 -29.09
C ASP A 179 -25.48 2.01 -28.73
N GLN A 180 -26.61 1.68 -29.35
CA GLN A 180 -27.83 1.54 -28.57
C GLN A 180 -27.47 0.67 -27.37
N ILE A 181 -27.24 1.32 -26.23
CA ILE A 181 -27.02 0.65 -24.98
C ILE A 181 -28.31 -0.13 -24.68
N GLU A 182 -28.37 -1.41 -25.05
CA GLU A 182 -29.19 -2.34 -24.30
C GLU A 182 -28.52 -2.47 -22.93
N ILE A 183 -28.94 -1.56 -22.06
CA ILE A 183 -28.66 -1.63 -20.64
C ILE A 183 -29.29 -2.95 -20.22
N VAL A 184 -28.51 -4.02 -20.14
CA VAL A 184 -28.86 -5.14 -19.28
C VAL A 184 -28.78 -4.58 -17.87
N ARG A 185 -29.87 -3.92 -17.47
CA ARG A 185 -30.18 -3.59 -16.10
C ARG A 185 -30.25 -4.95 -15.43
N LYS A 186 -29.18 -5.35 -14.75
CA LYS A 186 -29.37 -6.15 -13.54
C LYS A 186 -30.19 -5.26 -12.62
N THR A 187 -31.51 -5.37 -12.75
CA THR A 187 -32.44 -5.00 -11.71
C THR A 187 -32.13 -5.90 -10.52
N ALA A 188 -31.11 -5.51 -9.75
CA ALA A 188 -31.23 -5.67 -8.32
C ALA A 188 -32.51 -4.92 -7.98
N SER A 189 -33.51 -5.64 -7.50
CA SER A 189 -34.73 -5.04 -6.98
C SER A 189 -34.30 -4.06 -5.90
N ILE A 190 -34.39 -2.77 -6.23
CA ILE A 190 -34.38 -1.71 -5.25
C ILE A 190 -35.50 -2.07 -4.28
N VAL A 191 -35.16 -2.31 -3.02
CA VAL A 191 -36.15 -2.16 -1.96
C VAL A 191 -36.55 -0.69 -2.04
N SER A 192 -37.76 -0.43 -2.51
CA SER A 192 -38.30 0.91 -2.65
C SER A 192 -38.30 1.58 -1.28
N GLY A 193 -37.55 2.68 -1.11
CA GLY A 193 -37.81 3.55 0.04
C GLY A 193 -36.74 4.53 0.50
N GLU A 194 -35.44 4.32 0.26
CA GLU A 194 -34.43 5.21 0.88
C GLU A 194 -34.04 6.36 -0.06
N SER A 195 -34.58 7.55 0.22
CA SER A 195 -34.09 8.82 -0.31
C SER A 195 -32.71 9.14 0.27
N LEU A 196 -31.82 9.73 -0.53
CA LEU A 196 -30.49 10.23 -0.12
C LEU A 196 -30.51 11.45 0.83
N ASP A 197 -31.68 11.87 1.27
CA ASP A 197 -31.87 13.01 2.15
C ASP A 197 -31.67 12.63 3.62
N LEU A 198 -31.43 13.61 4.49
CA LEU A 198 -31.50 13.36 5.93
C LEU A 198 -32.91 12.94 6.33
N LEU A 199 -33.01 12.10 7.35
CA LEU A 199 -34.31 11.91 8.00
C LEU A 199 -34.65 13.18 8.79
N ASP A 200 -35.94 13.50 8.88
CA ASP A 200 -36.40 14.59 9.74
C ASP A 200 -36.06 14.30 11.21
N ASN A 201 -36.17 13.02 11.61
CA ASN A 201 -35.77 12.51 12.93
C ASN A 201 -35.39 11.03 12.83
N VAL A 202 -34.52 10.59 13.74
CA VAL A 202 -34.26 9.15 13.97
C VAL A 202 -35.40 8.56 14.80
N ASP A 203 -35.79 7.32 14.51
CA ASP A 203 -36.83 6.60 15.26
C ASP A 203 -36.55 6.65 16.78
N PRO A 204 -37.45 7.24 17.59
CA PRO A 204 -37.31 7.28 19.04
C PRO A 204 -37.13 5.90 19.68
N LEU A 205 -37.77 4.86 19.13
CA LEU A 205 -37.66 3.49 19.63
C LEU A 205 -36.24 2.94 19.44
N LEU A 206 -35.63 3.18 18.27
CA LEU A 206 -34.25 2.79 18.00
C LEU A 206 -33.28 3.45 18.99
N ILE A 207 -33.47 4.75 19.27
CA ILE A 207 -32.66 5.48 20.25
C ILE A 207 -32.84 4.89 21.65
N GLU A 208 -34.08 4.62 22.07
CA GLU A 208 -34.39 4.05 23.38
C GLU A 208 -33.76 2.65 23.55
N MET A 209 -33.93 1.77 22.56
CA MET A 209 -33.32 0.44 22.53
C MET A 209 -31.79 0.54 22.63
N THR A 210 -31.18 1.41 21.82
CA THR A 210 -29.73 1.61 21.82
C THR A 210 -29.23 2.14 23.17
N ARG A 211 -29.95 3.08 23.80
CA ARG A 211 -29.64 3.57 25.14
C ARG A 211 -29.78 2.47 26.20
N GLY A 212 -30.73 1.56 26.04
CA GLY A 212 -30.84 0.35 26.85
C GLY A 212 -29.61 -0.56 26.74
N LEU A 213 -29.09 -0.76 25.53
CA LEU A 213 -27.85 -1.52 25.29
C LEU A 213 -26.63 -0.82 25.90
N ILE A 214 -26.51 0.50 25.73
CA ILE A 214 -25.43 1.31 26.33
C ILE A 214 -25.48 1.20 27.86
N LYS A 215 -26.65 1.32 28.47
CA LYS A 215 -26.84 1.13 29.91
C LYS A 215 -26.38 -0.26 30.36
N LYS A 216 -26.80 -1.31 29.64
CA LYS A 216 -26.40 -2.68 29.96
C LYS A 216 -24.88 -2.86 29.91
N ILE A 217 -24.22 -2.32 28.87
CA ILE A 217 -22.76 -2.32 28.77
C ILE A 217 -22.13 -1.58 29.94
N TYR A 218 -22.66 -0.39 30.27
CA TYR A 218 -22.17 0.45 31.35
C TYR A 218 -22.26 -0.27 32.70
N ASP A 219 -23.40 -0.88 33.02
CA ASP A 219 -23.64 -1.52 34.32
C ASP A 219 -22.78 -2.77 34.52
N GLU A 220 -22.67 -3.63 33.50
CA GLU A 220 -22.03 -4.96 33.60
C GLU A 220 -20.49 -4.93 33.63
N HIS A 221 -19.86 -3.80 33.29
CA HIS A 221 -18.40 -3.71 33.14
C HIS A 221 -17.82 -2.58 34.00
N SER A 222 -16.62 -2.84 34.54
CA SER A 222 -15.84 -1.85 35.29
C SER A 222 -14.98 -1.01 34.35
N LEU A 223 -14.57 -1.56 33.22
CA LEU A 223 -13.79 -0.87 32.20
C LEU A 223 -14.51 -0.92 30.85
N ILE A 224 -14.66 0.25 30.23
CA ILE A 224 -15.35 0.39 28.95
C ILE A 224 -14.37 1.06 27.97
N GLY A 225 -13.92 0.28 26.98
CA GLY A 225 -13.05 0.75 25.91
C GLY A 225 -13.86 1.09 24.67
N LEU A 226 -14.01 2.37 24.35
CA LEU A 226 -14.66 2.85 23.14
C LEU A 226 -13.65 2.84 21.98
N LEU A 227 -13.82 1.93 21.01
CA LEU A 227 -12.94 1.90 19.84
C LEU A 227 -13.37 2.99 18.85
N HIS A 228 -12.51 4.00 18.69
CA HIS A 228 -12.77 5.16 17.85
C HIS A 228 -11.87 5.15 16.61
N SER A 229 -12.44 5.38 15.42
CA SER A 229 -11.71 5.37 14.15
C SER A 229 -11.64 6.74 13.47
N GLY A 230 -12.23 7.78 14.08
CA GLY A 230 -12.46 9.06 13.40
C GLY A 230 -13.67 9.05 12.44
N GLY A 231 -14.44 7.95 12.41
CA GLY A 231 -15.66 7.78 11.61
C GLY A 231 -16.93 8.23 12.31
N VAL A 232 -17.98 8.51 11.51
CA VAL A 232 -19.32 8.89 11.99
C VAL A 232 -19.95 7.82 12.89
N ASP A 233 -19.81 6.54 12.55
CA ASP A 233 -20.35 5.43 13.33
C ASP A 233 -19.69 5.36 14.72
N SER A 234 -18.35 5.42 14.74
CA SER A 234 -17.58 5.43 15.98
C SER A 234 -17.78 6.72 16.81
N ARG A 235 -18.16 7.83 16.16
CA ARG A 235 -18.51 9.09 16.82
C ARG A 235 -19.85 8.98 17.54
N LEU A 236 -20.86 8.37 16.90
CA LEU A 236 -22.17 8.14 17.49
C LEU A 236 -22.05 7.28 18.76
N THR A 237 -21.38 6.14 18.67
CA THR A 237 -21.18 5.24 19.82
C THR A 237 -20.50 5.95 20.99
N LEU A 238 -19.46 6.74 20.71
CA LEU A 238 -18.75 7.54 21.70
C LEU A 238 -19.68 8.58 22.35
N GLN A 239 -20.44 9.32 21.54
CA GLN A 239 -21.37 10.33 22.04
C GLN A 239 -22.45 9.71 22.94
N LEU A 240 -23.07 8.61 22.51
CA LEU A 240 -24.12 7.93 23.28
C LEU A 240 -23.61 7.41 24.63
N MET A 241 -22.40 6.85 24.66
CA MET A 241 -21.78 6.39 25.91
C MET A 241 -21.49 7.58 26.84
N ILE A 242 -20.84 8.64 26.35
CA ILE A 242 -20.50 9.80 27.18
C ILE A 242 -21.77 10.50 27.71
N GLU A 243 -22.82 10.63 26.89
CA GLU A 243 -24.12 11.14 27.34
C GLU A 243 -24.71 10.31 28.49
N HIS A 244 -24.54 8.99 28.45
CA HIS A 244 -24.99 8.09 29.52
C HIS A 244 -24.16 8.27 30.80
N VAL A 245 -22.83 8.31 30.68
CA VAL A 245 -21.90 8.48 31.82
C VAL A 245 -22.12 9.82 32.52
N ILE A 246 -22.33 10.91 31.77
CA ILE A 246 -22.60 12.23 32.35
C ILE A 246 -23.90 12.23 33.17
N LYS A 247 -24.91 11.48 32.74
CA LYS A 247 -26.18 11.34 33.47
C LYS A 247 -26.09 10.41 34.67
N ASN A 248 -25.17 9.45 34.65
CA ASN A 248 -25.02 8.40 35.68
C ASN A 248 -23.54 8.26 36.07
N PRO A 249 -22.92 9.27 36.72
CA PRO A 249 -21.51 9.23 37.03
C PRO A 249 -21.20 8.16 38.10
N ASP A 250 -20.26 7.27 37.80
CA ASP A 250 -19.73 6.26 38.72
C ASP A 250 -18.19 6.31 38.72
N PRO A 251 -17.55 6.80 39.81
CA PRO A 251 -16.09 6.89 39.91
C PRO A 251 -15.36 5.55 39.88
N SER A 252 -16.06 4.42 40.11
CA SER A 252 -15.46 3.09 40.06
C SER A 252 -15.25 2.59 38.63
N LYS A 253 -15.90 3.23 37.64
CA LYS A 253 -15.83 2.84 36.23
C LYS A 253 -14.79 3.63 35.48
N LYS A 254 -14.01 2.93 34.65
CA LYS A 254 -13.01 3.52 33.75
C LYS A 254 -13.56 3.62 32.34
N ILE A 255 -13.46 4.80 31.75
CA ILE A 255 -13.88 5.07 30.37
C ILE A 255 -12.65 5.38 29.54
N TRP A 256 -12.32 4.48 28.63
CA TRP A 256 -11.20 4.61 27.72
C TRP A 256 -11.68 4.85 26.30
N ILE A 257 -10.96 5.70 25.58
CA ILE A 257 -11.13 5.87 24.14
C ILE A 257 -9.85 5.37 23.50
N ILE A 258 -9.97 4.35 22.66
CA ILE A 258 -8.83 3.70 22.02
C ILE A 258 -8.93 3.96 20.53
N THR A 259 -7.93 4.64 19.99
CA THR A 259 -7.79 4.93 18.56
C THR A 259 -6.50 4.32 18.04
N ALA A 260 -6.52 3.73 16.84
CA ALA A 260 -5.30 3.27 16.18
C ALA A 260 -4.85 4.32 15.15
N ASP A 261 -3.70 4.96 15.39
CA ASP A 261 -3.03 5.76 14.36
C ASP A 261 -2.18 4.82 13.50
N THR A 262 -2.53 4.74 12.22
CA THR A 262 -1.81 3.88 11.27
C THR A 262 -0.57 4.54 10.67
N LEU A 263 -0.27 5.78 11.04
CA LEU A 263 0.80 6.64 10.52
C LEU A 263 0.66 7.01 9.05
N VAL A 264 -0.41 6.54 8.42
CA VAL A 264 -0.78 6.82 7.04
C VAL A 264 -2.25 7.25 6.92
N GLU A 265 -2.91 7.59 8.03
CA GLU A 265 -4.29 8.08 8.03
C GLU A 265 -4.43 9.35 7.19
N ASN A 266 -5.64 9.62 6.69
CA ASN A 266 -5.93 10.90 6.05
C ASN A 266 -5.59 12.05 7.02
N PRO A 267 -4.80 13.06 6.61
CA PRO A 267 -4.38 14.15 7.50
C PRO A 267 -5.56 14.88 8.18
N GLY A 268 -6.69 15.01 7.49
CA GLY A 268 -7.90 15.62 8.05
C GLY A 268 -8.55 14.76 9.13
N ILE A 269 -8.57 13.44 8.96
CA ILE A 269 -9.05 12.51 9.99
C ILE A 269 -8.12 12.52 11.20
N GLN A 270 -6.80 12.52 10.97
CA GLN A 270 -5.82 12.61 12.04
C GLN A 270 -6.00 13.90 12.86
N LYS A 271 -6.24 15.03 12.19
CA LYS A 271 -6.57 16.30 12.84
C LYS A 271 -7.86 16.21 13.67
N ILE A 272 -8.93 15.64 13.11
CA ILE A 272 -10.22 15.46 13.81
C ILE A 272 -10.08 14.58 15.07
N ILE A 273 -9.22 13.56 15.02
CA ILE A 273 -8.94 12.68 16.16
C ILE A 273 -8.20 13.45 17.26
N HIS A 274 -7.14 14.19 16.92
CA HIS A 274 -6.39 14.98 17.90
C HIS A 274 -7.24 16.10 18.51
N GLU A 275 -8.03 16.81 17.70
CA GLU A 275 -8.97 17.80 18.22
C GLU A 275 -10.00 17.18 19.18
N LEU A 276 -10.45 15.96 18.90
CA LEU A 276 -11.33 15.23 19.81
C LEU A 276 -10.62 14.87 21.11
N GLN A 277 -9.40 14.35 21.03
CA GLN A 277 -8.59 14.02 22.20
C GLN A 277 -8.44 15.23 23.12
N ASP A 278 -7.97 16.35 22.59
CA ASP A 278 -7.80 17.60 23.33
C ASP A 278 -9.11 18.06 23.94
N THR A 279 -10.20 17.98 23.17
CA THR A 279 -11.53 18.39 23.63
C THR A 279 -12.00 17.52 24.80
N LEU A 280 -11.87 16.19 24.71
CA LEU A 280 -12.35 15.28 25.74
C LEU A 280 -11.49 15.36 26.99
N GLN A 281 -10.17 15.41 26.87
CA GLN A 281 -9.28 15.53 28.03
C GLN A 281 -9.51 16.84 28.79
N ASN A 282 -9.80 17.94 28.08
CA ASN A 282 -10.10 19.24 28.71
C ASN A 282 -11.49 19.30 29.36
N ASN A 283 -12.50 18.62 28.81
CA ASN A 283 -13.87 18.67 29.32
C ASN A 283 -14.16 17.57 30.36
N PHE A 284 -13.45 16.42 30.27
CA PHE A 284 -13.72 15.21 31.03
C PHE A 284 -12.42 14.55 31.51
N PRO A 285 -11.84 15.01 32.63
CA PRO A 285 -10.56 14.49 33.16
C PRO A 285 -10.57 13.00 33.55
N TRP A 286 -11.74 12.38 33.65
CA TRP A 286 -11.94 10.96 33.96
C TRP A 286 -11.93 10.06 32.71
N ILE A 287 -11.83 10.64 31.51
CA ILE A 287 -11.66 9.90 30.26
C ILE A 287 -10.17 9.75 29.98
N GLU A 288 -9.72 8.52 29.78
CA GLU A 288 -8.37 8.26 29.25
C GLU A 288 -8.45 8.05 27.74
N PHE A 289 -7.61 8.78 27.01
CA PHE A 289 -7.55 8.70 25.55
C PHE A 289 -6.22 8.09 25.15
N HIS A 290 -6.27 6.91 24.53
CA HIS A 290 -5.12 6.14 24.10
C HIS A 290 -5.06 6.09 22.57
N ILE A 291 -3.96 6.61 22.03
CA ILE A 291 -3.60 6.43 20.63
C ILE A 291 -2.57 5.32 20.57
N VAL A 292 -2.92 4.22 19.90
CA VAL A 292 -2.02 3.08 19.71
C VAL A 292 -1.43 3.14 18.31
N GLU A 293 -0.16 2.79 18.20
CA GLU A 293 0.59 2.83 16.94
C GLU A 293 1.21 1.46 16.62
N PRO A 294 1.36 1.11 15.33
CA PRO A 294 2.16 -0.04 14.93
C PRO A 294 3.61 0.07 15.39
N ASP A 295 4.19 -1.08 15.74
CA ASP A 295 5.64 -1.20 15.92
C ASP A 295 6.35 -0.72 14.64
N GLU A 296 7.53 -0.08 14.77
CA GLU A 296 8.20 0.58 13.64
C GLU A 296 8.45 -0.36 12.45
N GLU A 297 8.81 -1.62 12.71
CA GLU A 297 9.03 -2.62 11.66
C GLU A 297 7.73 -3.02 10.93
N GLU A 298 6.57 -2.72 11.51
CA GLU A 298 5.23 -3.10 11.06
C GLU A 298 4.47 -1.99 10.34
N THR A 299 5.02 -0.77 10.30
CA THR A 299 4.39 0.37 9.64
C THR A 299 4.39 0.19 8.12
N LEU A 300 3.46 0.87 7.44
CA LEU A 300 3.18 0.59 6.04
C LEU A 300 4.38 0.92 5.13
N LEU A 301 5.04 2.06 5.36
CA LEU A 301 6.21 2.49 4.59
C LEU A 301 7.43 1.61 4.89
N VAL A 302 7.65 1.20 6.14
CA VAL A 302 8.74 0.27 6.49
C VAL A 302 8.50 -1.11 5.88
N CYS A 303 7.25 -1.58 5.86
CA CYS A 303 6.91 -2.82 5.16
C CYS A 303 7.20 -2.73 3.65
N MET A 304 6.85 -1.62 3.00
CA MET A 304 7.07 -1.44 1.56
C MET A 304 8.55 -1.24 1.19
N ILE A 305 9.28 -0.41 1.95
CA ILE A 305 10.69 -0.07 1.65
C ILE A 305 11.64 -1.11 2.24
N GLY A 306 11.53 -1.38 3.55
CA GLY A 306 12.38 -2.31 4.28
C GLY A 306 12.08 -3.78 3.95
N LYS A 307 10.82 -4.21 4.12
CA LYS A 307 10.40 -5.60 3.87
C LYS A 307 10.06 -5.89 2.40
N ALA A 308 10.11 -4.89 1.51
CA ALA A 308 9.76 -4.98 0.09
C ALA A 308 8.36 -5.56 -0.17
N TYR A 309 7.41 -5.36 0.74
CA TYR A 309 6.04 -5.84 0.55
C TYR A 309 5.36 -5.08 -0.59
N GLN A 310 4.60 -5.80 -1.42
CA GLN A 310 3.67 -5.17 -2.35
C GLN A 310 2.72 -4.24 -1.61
N CYS A 311 2.28 -3.19 -2.28
CA CYS A 311 1.24 -2.33 -1.73
C CYS A 311 -0.06 -3.15 -1.52
N PRO A 312 -0.80 -2.97 -0.40
CA PRO A 312 -1.97 -3.80 -0.08
C PRO A 312 -2.96 -3.91 -1.25
N SER A 313 -3.33 -5.14 -1.61
CA SER A 313 -4.26 -5.44 -2.71
C SER A 313 -5.51 -6.17 -2.20
N SER A 314 -6.52 -6.36 -3.03
CA SER A 314 -7.76 -7.04 -2.62
C SER A 314 -7.51 -8.45 -2.09
N THR A 315 -6.49 -9.12 -2.62
CA THR A 315 -6.03 -10.47 -2.24
C THR A 315 -4.92 -10.46 -1.21
N PHE A 316 -4.19 -9.34 -1.05
CA PHE A 316 -3.07 -9.19 -0.13
C PHE A 316 -3.28 -8.02 0.84
N ARG A 317 -4.17 -8.21 1.83
CA ARG A 317 -4.52 -7.20 2.84
C ARG A 317 -3.81 -7.45 4.19
N TYR A 318 -2.57 -7.02 4.30
CA TYR A 318 -1.81 -7.13 5.56
C TYR A 318 -1.99 -5.91 6.49
N CYS A 319 -2.35 -4.75 5.94
CA CYS A 319 -2.37 -3.47 6.66
C CYS A 319 -3.36 -3.46 7.84
N VAL A 320 -4.56 -4.04 7.71
CA VAL A 320 -5.55 -4.04 8.79
C VAL A 320 -5.01 -4.76 10.04
N ARG A 321 -4.42 -5.94 9.86
CA ARG A 321 -3.89 -6.73 10.97
C ARG A 321 -2.70 -6.02 11.63
N ARG A 322 -1.74 -5.54 10.83
CA ARG A 322 -0.49 -4.96 11.33
C ARG A 322 -0.67 -3.56 11.90
N LEU A 323 -1.45 -2.70 11.24
CA LEU A 323 -1.59 -1.29 11.59
C LEU A 323 -2.75 -1.01 12.57
N LYS A 324 -3.80 -1.85 12.62
CA LYS A 324 -4.98 -1.61 13.48
C LYS A 324 -5.17 -2.67 14.57
N ILE A 325 -5.12 -3.96 14.21
CA ILE A 325 -5.47 -5.03 15.16
C ILE A 325 -4.33 -5.33 16.14
N ASN A 326 -3.09 -5.52 15.65
CA ASN A 326 -1.95 -5.87 16.48
C ASN A 326 -1.62 -4.78 17.52
N PRO A 327 -1.62 -3.48 17.18
CA PRO A 327 -1.32 -2.42 18.14
C PRO A 327 -2.34 -2.36 19.28
N ALA A 328 -3.62 -2.41 18.92
CA ALA A 328 -4.70 -2.44 19.91
C ALA A 328 -4.62 -3.67 20.80
N ARG A 329 -4.32 -4.85 20.23
CA ARG A 329 -4.12 -6.07 21.03
C ARG A 329 -2.95 -5.94 21.99
N LYS A 330 -1.79 -5.50 21.52
CA LYS A 330 -0.57 -5.34 22.33
C LYS A 330 -0.78 -4.34 23.47
N PHE A 331 -1.49 -3.24 23.19
CA PHE A 331 -1.90 -2.28 24.21
C PHE A 331 -2.75 -2.96 25.27
N LEU A 332 -3.85 -3.62 24.86
CA LEU A 332 -4.74 -4.32 25.80
C LEU A 332 -3.99 -5.35 26.63
N GLU A 333 -3.20 -6.24 26.02
CA GLU A 333 -2.42 -7.26 26.74
C GLU A 333 -1.48 -6.64 27.79
N THR A 334 -0.78 -5.56 27.42
CA THR A 334 0.13 -4.85 28.32
C THR A 334 -0.62 -4.23 29.49
N THR A 335 -1.78 -3.65 29.22
CA THR A 335 -2.60 -3.01 30.25
C THR A 335 -3.26 -4.02 31.19
N PHE A 336 -3.72 -5.16 30.67
CA PHE A 336 -4.22 -6.27 31.49
C PHE A 336 -3.17 -6.77 32.48
N LEU A 337 -1.91 -6.85 32.06
CA LEU A 337 -0.80 -7.22 32.95
C LEU A 337 -0.57 -6.20 34.06
N GLN A 338 -0.88 -4.91 33.82
CA GLN A 338 -0.68 -3.83 34.80
C GLN A 338 -1.87 -3.68 35.75
N GLU A 339 -3.10 -3.80 35.27
CA GLU A 339 -4.32 -3.53 36.06
C GLU A 339 -4.98 -4.79 36.66
N GLY A 340 -4.60 -5.99 36.19
CA GLY A 340 -5.24 -7.26 36.55
C GLY A 340 -6.46 -7.61 35.70
N SER A 341 -7.05 -8.78 35.93
CA SER A 341 -8.31 -9.20 35.27
C SER A 341 -9.49 -8.36 35.76
N VAL A 342 -9.85 -7.32 35.00
CA VAL A 342 -11.04 -6.49 35.23
C VAL A 342 -12.11 -6.76 34.18
N SER A 343 -13.38 -6.76 34.58
CA SER A 343 -14.51 -6.93 33.65
C SER A 343 -14.50 -5.81 32.60
N THR A 344 -14.12 -6.14 31.38
CA THR A 344 -13.84 -5.16 30.31
C THR A 344 -14.75 -5.38 29.11
N CYS A 345 -15.36 -4.30 28.61
CA CYS A 345 -16.08 -4.31 27.34
C CYS A 345 -15.46 -3.35 26.33
N LEU A 346 -15.05 -3.87 25.17
CA LEU A 346 -14.68 -3.08 24.01
C LEU A 346 -15.91 -2.81 23.15
N VAL A 347 -16.26 -1.54 22.97
CA VAL A 347 -17.43 -1.11 22.24
C VAL A 347 -17.02 -0.67 20.84
N LEU A 348 -17.62 -1.31 19.84
CA LEU A 348 -17.40 -1.07 18.41
C LEU A 348 -18.52 -0.20 17.84
N GLY A 349 -18.20 0.62 16.85
CA GLY A 349 -19.18 1.33 16.02
C GLY A 349 -19.45 0.56 14.71
N SER A 350 -19.87 -0.70 14.78
CA SER A 350 -20.12 -1.53 13.59
C SER A 350 -21.61 -1.75 13.34
N ARG A 351 -22.04 -1.62 12.08
CA ARG A 351 -23.44 -1.82 11.67
C ARG A 351 -23.61 -3.05 10.79
N ASP A 352 -24.76 -3.70 10.90
CA ASP A 352 -25.13 -4.81 10.02
C ASP A 352 -25.42 -4.34 8.58
N SER A 353 -25.76 -3.05 8.42
CA SER A 353 -26.06 -2.39 7.15
C SER A 353 -24.83 -1.93 6.35
N GLU A 354 -23.58 -2.05 6.85
CA GLU A 354 -22.35 -1.60 6.14
C GLU A 354 -22.03 -2.38 4.85
N SER A 355 -22.37 -3.68 4.80
CA SER A 355 -22.28 -4.53 3.61
C SER A 355 -22.78 -5.95 3.91
N GLY A 356 -23.19 -6.68 2.87
CA GLY A 356 -23.54 -8.10 3.00
C GLY A 356 -22.42 -9.00 3.53
N ASN A 357 -21.14 -8.62 3.34
CA ASN A 357 -20.01 -9.32 3.95
C ASN A 357 -19.87 -8.98 5.44
N ARG A 358 -20.03 -7.70 5.81
CA ARG A 358 -20.00 -7.28 7.22
C ARG A 358 -21.10 -7.93 8.02
N LYS A 359 -22.34 -7.95 7.50
CA LYS A 359 -23.48 -8.64 8.11
C LYS A 359 -23.18 -10.11 8.42
N ARG A 360 -22.62 -10.84 7.45
CA ARG A 360 -22.22 -12.24 7.64
C ARG A 360 -21.12 -12.40 8.69
N SER A 361 -20.11 -11.53 8.68
CA SER A 361 -19.04 -11.53 9.67
C SER A 361 -19.53 -11.22 11.09
N LEU A 362 -20.38 -10.20 11.25
CA LEU A 362 -20.96 -9.81 12.54
C LEU A 362 -21.89 -10.91 13.07
N LYS A 363 -22.76 -11.48 12.23
CA LYS A 363 -23.60 -12.62 12.62
C LYS A 363 -22.78 -13.85 13.04
N LYS A 364 -21.65 -14.12 12.38
CA LYS A 364 -20.74 -15.21 12.79
C LYS A 364 -20.06 -14.94 14.14
N TYR A 365 -19.75 -13.68 14.42
CA TYR A 365 -18.96 -13.30 15.60
C TYR A 365 -19.81 -13.06 16.86
N PHE A 366 -20.94 -12.36 16.72
CA PHE A 366 -21.86 -12.04 17.81
C PHE A 366 -23.06 -12.99 17.89
N GLY A 367 -23.46 -13.62 16.78
CA GLY A 367 -24.74 -14.33 16.73
C GLY A 367 -25.90 -13.36 16.98
N ASP A 368 -26.86 -13.83 17.78
CA ASP A 368 -28.02 -13.06 18.26
C ASP A 368 -27.73 -12.37 19.62
N ASP A 369 -26.52 -12.55 20.17
CA ASP A 369 -26.11 -11.96 21.44
C ASP A 369 -25.56 -10.53 21.26
N LEU A 370 -25.64 -9.74 22.33
CA LEU A 370 -25.00 -8.42 22.41
C LEU A 370 -23.46 -8.52 22.44
N TYR A 371 -22.94 -9.56 23.12
CA TYR A 371 -21.53 -9.69 23.42
C TYR A 371 -20.84 -10.75 22.56
N GLY A 372 -19.72 -10.36 21.95
CA GLY A 372 -18.80 -11.25 21.28
C GLY A 372 -17.58 -11.55 22.16
N LYS A 373 -16.98 -12.73 21.99
CA LYS A 373 -15.77 -13.13 22.73
C LYS A 373 -14.52 -12.53 22.09
N HIS A 374 -13.68 -11.84 22.87
CA HIS A 374 -12.37 -11.39 22.42
C HIS A 374 -11.32 -12.51 22.60
N PRO A 375 -10.20 -12.53 21.83
CA PRO A 375 -9.13 -13.52 22.02
C PRO A 375 -8.41 -13.42 23.38
N VAL A 376 -8.44 -12.25 24.02
CA VAL A 376 -7.92 -12.05 25.38
C VAL A 376 -9.05 -12.39 26.35
N GLU A 377 -8.77 -13.22 27.35
CA GLU A 377 -9.73 -13.60 28.39
C GLU A 377 -10.25 -12.38 29.15
N ASP A 378 -11.46 -12.46 29.71
CA ASP A 378 -12.15 -11.38 30.44
C ASP A 378 -12.51 -10.10 29.65
N ILE A 379 -12.16 -10.03 28.35
CA ILE A 379 -12.64 -8.98 27.44
C ILE A 379 -13.86 -9.46 26.66
N ARG A 380 -14.94 -8.69 26.76
CA ARG A 380 -16.09 -8.77 25.85
C ARG A 380 -16.02 -7.69 24.79
N THR A 381 -16.63 -7.95 23.66
CA THR A 381 -16.85 -6.94 22.62
C THR A 381 -18.35 -6.71 22.46
N ALA A 382 -18.78 -5.49 22.15
CA ALA A 382 -20.17 -5.18 21.86
C ALA A 382 -20.26 -4.17 20.73
N SER A 383 -21.34 -4.20 19.96
CA SER A 383 -21.64 -3.17 18.98
C SER A 383 -23.09 -2.70 19.17
N PRO A 384 -23.33 -1.63 19.94
CA PRO A 384 -24.68 -1.22 20.33
C PRO A 384 -25.48 -0.61 19.18
N ILE A 385 -24.83 -0.24 18.08
CA ILE A 385 -25.45 0.41 16.93
C ILE A 385 -25.66 -0.54 15.73
N ARG A 386 -25.69 -1.87 15.95
CA ARG A 386 -25.77 -2.86 14.85
C ARG A 386 -26.96 -2.63 13.91
N ASP A 387 -28.09 -2.25 14.47
CA ASP A 387 -29.35 -2.08 13.75
C ASP A 387 -29.51 -0.70 13.11
N TRP A 388 -28.53 0.19 13.29
CA TRP A 388 -28.57 1.52 12.69
C TRP A 388 -28.25 1.45 11.20
N THR A 389 -28.86 2.35 10.44
CA THR A 389 -28.48 2.73 9.09
C THR A 389 -27.52 3.93 9.13
N ARG A 390 -26.80 4.14 8.04
CA ARG A 390 -25.92 5.32 7.94
C ARG A 390 -26.70 6.63 7.97
N GLN A 391 -27.88 6.66 7.36
CA GLN A 391 -28.77 7.82 7.34
C GLN A 391 -29.17 8.22 8.77
N GLU A 392 -29.53 7.25 9.61
CA GLU A 392 -29.87 7.48 11.02
C GLU A 392 -28.66 7.98 11.83
N VAL A 393 -27.46 7.41 11.60
CA VAL A 393 -26.23 7.86 12.28
C VAL A 393 -25.97 9.33 12.00
N VAL A 394 -25.96 9.71 10.72
CA VAL A 394 -25.70 11.10 10.30
C VAL A 394 -26.79 12.03 10.81
N THR A 395 -28.06 11.63 10.70
CA THR A 395 -29.19 12.38 11.23
C THR A 395 -29.04 12.64 12.72
N TYR A 396 -28.70 11.61 13.51
CA TYR A 396 -28.48 11.77 14.94
C TYR A 396 -27.36 12.77 15.22
N LEU A 397 -26.20 12.62 14.56
CA LEU A 397 -25.05 13.50 14.78
C LEU A 397 -25.32 14.95 14.36
N ALA A 398 -26.14 15.16 13.33
CA ALA A 398 -26.51 16.49 12.84
C ALA A 398 -27.42 17.23 13.83
N PHE A 399 -28.43 16.54 14.38
CA PHE A 399 -29.45 17.17 15.22
C PHE A 399 -29.15 17.10 16.73
N ASN A 400 -28.33 16.15 17.18
CA ASN A 400 -27.99 15.98 18.59
C ASN A 400 -26.59 16.51 18.86
N ARG A 401 -26.53 17.66 19.54
CA ARG A 401 -25.27 18.29 19.93
C ARG A 401 -24.48 17.39 20.87
N ALA A 402 -23.23 17.15 20.54
CA ALA A 402 -22.32 16.41 21.39
C ALA A 402 -22.14 17.07 22.78
N PRO A 403 -21.88 16.28 23.85
CA PRO A 403 -21.82 16.78 25.22
C PRO A 403 -20.59 17.66 25.53
N TRP A 404 -19.57 17.68 24.68
CA TRP A 404 -18.41 18.56 24.82
C TRP A 404 -18.68 19.97 24.29
N LYS A 405 -18.28 21.00 25.04
CA LYS A 405 -18.74 22.40 24.80
C LYS A 405 -18.01 23.12 23.67
N LYS A 406 -16.72 22.85 23.46
CA LYS A 406 -15.84 23.53 22.48
C LYS A 406 -14.87 22.52 21.86
N GLY A 407 -14.67 22.62 20.53
CA GLY A 407 -13.81 21.71 19.77
C GLY A 407 -14.53 20.44 19.28
N ALA A 408 -14.06 19.84 18.18
CA ALA A 408 -14.52 18.58 17.61
C ALA A 408 -16.06 18.44 17.44
N ARG A 409 -16.73 19.42 16.83
CA ARG A 409 -18.19 19.37 16.66
C ARG A 409 -18.58 18.30 15.65
N ASN A 410 -19.73 17.68 15.85
CA ASN A 410 -20.30 16.75 14.87
C ASN A 410 -20.47 17.38 13.49
N THR A 411 -20.84 18.67 13.43
CA THR A 411 -20.97 19.40 12.17
C THR A 411 -19.66 19.49 11.39
N ASP A 412 -18.52 19.62 12.08
CA ASP A 412 -17.20 19.72 11.45
C ASP A 412 -16.80 18.36 10.88
N LEU A 413 -17.07 17.27 11.63
CA LEU A 413 -16.90 15.90 11.15
C LEU A 413 -17.76 15.64 9.90
N LEU A 414 -19.06 15.96 9.96
CA LEU A 414 -19.97 15.72 8.83
C LEU A 414 -19.57 16.54 7.60
N ALA A 415 -19.17 17.80 7.78
CA ALA A 415 -18.67 18.65 6.70
C ALA A 415 -17.43 18.04 6.03
N PHE A 416 -16.46 17.56 6.82
CA PHE A 416 -15.26 16.90 6.28
C PHE A 416 -15.61 15.65 5.46
N TYR A 417 -16.48 14.79 5.99
CA TYR A 417 -16.92 13.58 5.29
C TYR A 417 -17.68 13.91 3.99
N SER A 418 -18.44 15.00 3.97
CA SER A 418 -19.11 15.47 2.74
C SER A 418 -18.16 16.04 1.71
N GLY A 419 -17.21 16.89 2.11
CA GLY A 419 -16.21 17.45 1.20
C GLY A 419 -15.41 16.34 0.53
N ALA A 420 -15.06 15.33 1.31
CA ALA A 420 -14.37 14.17 0.80
C ALA A 420 -15.26 13.26 -0.08
N ALA A 421 -16.58 13.22 0.14
CA ALA A 421 -17.52 12.57 -0.79
C ALA A 421 -17.66 13.31 -2.14
N GLY A 422 -17.20 14.56 -2.22
CA GLY A 422 -17.25 15.39 -3.43
C GLY A 422 -18.63 15.97 -3.70
N SER A 423 -19.43 16.15 -2.65
CA SER A 423 -20.78 16.73 -2.72
C SER A 423 -20.79 18.18 -2.27
N GLU A 424 -21.61 18.99 -2.94
CA GLU A 424 -21.87 20.39 -2.56
C GLU A 424 -22.83 20.51 -1.35
N CYS A 425 -23.56 19.44 -1.00
CA CYS A 425 -24.44 19.40 0.18
C CYS A 425 -23.79 18.62 1.33
N PRO A 426 -23.42 19.30 2.45
CA PRO A 426 -22.72 18.72 3.61
C PRO A 426 -23.38 17.51 4.28
N LEU A 427 -24.70 17.36 4.11
CA LEU A 427 -25.51 16.44 4.92
C LEU A 427 -26.01 15.23 4.13
N GLY A 428 -26.46 15.41 2.88
CA GLY A 428 -26.89 14.28 2.03
C GLY A 428 -25.73 13.36 1.59
N ALA A 429 -24.50 13.89 1.56
CA ALA A 429 -23.33 13.11 1.19
C ALA A 429 -22.79 12.22 2.31
N ALA A 430 -23.02 12.62 3.56
CA ALA A 430 -22.62 11.82 4.72
C ALA A 430 -23.47 10.55 4.84
N VAL A 431 -24.67 10.52 4.24
CA VAL A 431 -25.61 9.37 4.24
C VAL A 431 -25.13 8.20 3.36
N VAL A 432 -24.21 8.45 2.42
CA VAL A 432 -23.76 7.45 1.44
C VAL A 432 -22.84 6.40 2.08
N ASP A 433 -23.20 5.13 1.98
CA ASP A 433 -22.48 4.02 2.62
C ASP A 433 -21.15 3.68 1.91
N ASP A 434 -20.13 3.28 2.69
CA ASP A 434 -18.73 3.12 2.23
C ASP A 434 -18.52 2.00 1.17
N ASN A 435 -19.56 1.20 0.90
CA ASN A 435 -19.53 0.04 0.00
C ASN A 435 -20.59 0.02 -1.12
N GLU A 436 -21.71 0.75 -0.99
CA GLU A 436 -22.88 0.59 -1.89
C GLU A 436 -23.13 1.75 -2.88
N ALA A 437 -22.25 2.76 -2.97
CA ALA A 437 -22.40 3.85 -3.94
C ALA A 437 -21.93 3.47 -5.37
N ILE A 438 -22.65 2.55 -6.01
CA ILE A 438 -22.46 2.26 -7.44
C ILE A 438 -23.35 3.11 -8.34
N MET A 439 -24.44 3.75 -7.88
CA MET A 439 -25.37 4.41 -8.80
C MET A 439 -25.76 5.82 -8.36
N SER A 440 -25.51 6.78 -9.27
CA SER A 440 -25.91 8.19 -9.24
C SER A 440 -25.08 9.12 -8.35
N CYS A 441 -24.09 9.80 -8.96
CA CYS A 441 -23.30 10.92 -8.39
C CYS A 441 -22.46 10.62 -7.13
N GLY A 442 -21.28 10.01 -7.33
CA GLY A 442 -20.20 9.95 -6.33
C GLY A 442 -19.71 8.52 -6.07
N LYS A 443 -18.63 8.11 -6.74
CA LYS A 443 -18.00 6.79 -6.50
C LYS A 443 -17.23 6.82 -5.18
N ASN A 444 -17.65 5.99 -4.22
CA ASN A 444 -17.04 5.63 -2.92
C ASN A 444 -15.87 6.52 -2.44
N ALA A 445 -16.15 7.38 -1.47
CA ALA A 445 -15.12 8.08 -0.73
C ALA A 445 -14.75 7.26 0.52
N ARG A 446 -13.58 6.61 0.48
CA ARG A 446 -13.05 5.88 1.64
C ARG A 446 -11.97 6.74 2.26
N MET A 447 -12.31 7.41 3.35
CA MET A 447 -11.49 8.42 4.03
C MET A 447 -10.36 7.83 4.90
N GLY A 448 -9.96 6.58 4.66
CA GLY A 448 -8.98 5.88 5.49
C GLY A 448 -7.58 6.42 5.29
N CYS A 449 -6.65 5.56 4.88
CA CYS A 449 -5.26 5.98 4.70
C CYS A 449 -5.00 6.71 3.38
N TYR A 450 -4.15 7.74 3.41
CA TYR A 450 -3.74 8.48 2.21
C TYR A 450 -2.94 7.61 1.23
N LEU A 451 -2.43 6.45 1.67
CA LEU A 451 -1.68 5.50 0.86
C LEU A 451 -2.52 4.30 0.37
N CYS A 452 -3.85 4.31 0.59
CA CYS A 452 -4.71 3.19 0.23
C CYS A 452 -4.84 3.00 -1.29
N THR A 453 -4.42 1.84 -1.81
CA THR A 453 -4.48 1.52 -3.24
C THR A 453 -5.62 0.56 -3.62
N LEU A 454 -6.36 0.04 -2.62
CA LEU A 454 -7.44 -0.95 -2.81
C LEU A 454 -8.66 -0.43 -3.57
N SER A 455 -8.97 0.86 -3.44
CA SER A 455 -10.16 1.48 -4.01
C SER A 455 -9.80 2.53 -5.05
N LYS A 456 -10.69 2.75 -6.02
CA LYS A 456 -10.69 3.98 -6.84
C LYS A 456 -11.19 5.15 -5.99
N ASP A 457 -10.52 5.38 -4.88
CA ASP A 457 -10.90 6.37 -3.88
C ASP A 457 -10.58 7.77 -4.42
N LYS A 458 -11.62 8.59 -4.59
CA LYS A 458 -11.48 9.98 -5.02
C LYS A 458 -11.48 10.96 -3.85
N SER A 459 -11.60 10.47 -2.62
CA SER A 459 -11.81 11.32 -1.44
C SER A 459 -10.75 12.39 -1.26
N LEU A 460 -9.49 11.96 -1.24
CA LEU A 460 -8.36 12.85 -1.08
C LEU A 460 -8.28 13.86 -2.23
N GLY A 461 -8.65 13.46 -3.45
CA GLY A 461 -8.71 14.34 -4.61
C GLY A 461 -9.83 15.38 -4.51
N ASN A 462 -10.99 15.01 -3.99
CA ASN A 462 -12.10 15.95 -3.75
C ASN A 462 -11.73 16.99 -2.68
N LEU A 463 -10.96 16.58 -1.67
CA LEU A 463 -10.50 17.45 -0.59
C LEU A 463 -9.44 18.47 -1.03
N ILE A 464 -8.75 18.29 -2.17
CA ILE A 464 -7.67 19.20 -2.62
C ILE A 464 -8.17 20.64 -2.77
N LYS A 465 -9.44 20.84 -3.16
CA LYS A 465 -10.00 22.19 -3.32
C LYS A 465 -10.06 22.95 -2.00
N GLU A 466 -10.34 22.26 -0.89
CA GLU A 466 -10.45 22.84 0.45
C GLU A 466 -9.12 22.78 1.21
N TYR A 467 -8.32 21.74 0.96
CA TYR A 467 -7.03 21.45 1.58
C TYR A 467 -5.97 21.22 0.49
N PRO A 468 -5.43 22.28 -0.15
CA PRO A 468 -4.43 22.17 -1.21
C PRO A 468 -3.18 21.39 -0.79
N GLU A 469 -2.83 21.41 0.50
CA GLU A 469 -1.72 20.66 1.06
C GLU A 469 -1.89 19.13 0.95
N TYR A 470 -3.09 18.62 0.65
CA TYR A 470 -3.34 17.19 0.46
C TYR A 470 -2.94 16.69 -0.93
N GLU A 471 -2.66 17.60 -1.87
CA GLU A 471 -2.24 17.25 -3.22
C GLU A 471 -0.99 16.36 -3.23
N LYS A 472 -0.01 16.64 -2.34
CA LYS A 472 1.22 15.84 -2.23
C LYS A 472 0.93 14.37 -1.93
N TYR A 473 0.00 14.08 -1.03
CA TYR A 473 -0.37 12.71 -0.68
C TYR A 473 -1.17 12.03 -1.81
N TYR A 474 -2.02 12.78 -2.51
CA TYR A 474 -2.78 12.29 -3.66
C TYR A 474 -1.87 11.89 -4.82
N GLN A 475 -0.90 12.75 -5.17
CA GLN A 475 0.12 12.48 -6.16
C GLN A 475 0.98 11.28 -5.75
N PHE A 476 1.46 11.24 -4.49
CA PHE A 476 2.27 10.13 -3.99
C PHE A 476 1.53 8.79 -4.07
N ARG A 477 0.26 8.75 -3.65
CA ARG A 477 -0.59 7.55 -3.79
C ARG A 477 -0.72 7.09 -5.24
N SER A 478 -0.84 8.03 -6.18
CA SER A 478 -0.93 7.71 -7.60
C SER A 478 0.34 7.03 -8.10
N ILE A 479 1.52 7.53 -7.72
CA ILE A 479 2.81 6.91 -8.04
C ILE A 479 2.89 5.51 -7.42
N VAL A 480 2.58 5.39 -6.12
CA VAL A 480 2.59 4.11 -5.40
C VAL A 480 1.72 3.07 -6.11
N LYS A 481 0.53 3.47 -6.55
CA LYS A 481 -0.35 2.57 -7.30
C LYS A 481 0.26 2.11 -8.62
N CYS A 482 0.90 3.02 -9.36
CA CYS A 482 1.57 2.68 -10.61
C CYS A 482 2.76 1.75 -10.36
N VAL A 483 3.75 2.15 -9.57
CA VAL A 483 5.00 1.38 -9.46
C VAL A 483 4.87 0.13 -8.59
N ALA A 484 3.97 0.12 -7.59
CA ALA A 484 3.86 -0.97 -6.61
C ALA A 484 2.65 -1.90 -6.80
N GLN A 485 1.80 -1.66 -7.81
CA GLN A 485 0.68 -2.57 -8.16
C GLN A 485 0.52 -2.85 -9.65
N ASP A 486 0.87 -1.90 -10.52
CA ASP A 486 0.81 -2.12 -11.96
C ASP A 486 2.11 -2.78 -12.43
N ILE A 487 2.03 -4.08 -12.72
CA ILE A 487 3.18 -4.88 -13.16
C ILE A 487 3.81 -4.35 -14.45
N ARG A 488 3.14 -3.48 -15.22
CA ARG A 488 3.70 -2.90 -16.44
C ARG A 488 4.83 -1.90 -16.21
N TYR A 489 5.00 -1.40 -14.99
CA TYR A 489 6.19 -0.64 -14.60
C TYR A 489 7.31 -1.56 -14.10
N GLY A 490 7.00 -2.85 -13.96
CA GLY A 490 7.93 -3.88 -13.51
C GLY A 490 8.54 -3.64 -12.14
N GLY A 491 7.91 -2.79 -11.32
CA GLY A 491 8.35 -2.51 -9.96
C GLY A 491 8.20 -3.69 -8.98
N ILE A 492 7.70 -4.83 -9.46
CA ILE A 492 7.47 -6.03 -8.68
C ILE A 492 8.21 -7.21 -9.32
N PHE A 493 8.81 -8.07 -8.51
CA PHE A 493 9.42 -9.30 -9.01
C PHE A 493 8.38 -10.27 -9.58
N GLY A 494 8.78 -11.09 -10.57
CA GLY A 494 7.95 -12.15 -11.12
C GLY A 494 7.83 -13.40 -10.23
N PHE A 495 8.44 -13.39 -9.04
CA PHE A 495 8.47 -14.50 -8.10
C PHE A 495 8.24 -14.02 -6.67
N GLN A 496 7.46 -14.79 -5.90
CA GLN A 496 7.08 -14.45 -4.54
C GLN A 496 7.96 -15.17 -3.51
N ARG A 497 8.33 -14.48 -2.43
CA ARG A 497 8.88 -15.14 -1.24
C ARG A 497 7.78 -15.79 -0.44
N ILE A 498 8.03 -17.02 0.00
CA ILE A 498 7.11 -17.80 0.81
C ILE A 498 7.83 -18.21 2.09
N GLY A 499 7.26 -17.79 3.23
CA GLY A 499 7.83 -18.04 4.55
C GLY A 499 9.21 -17.40 4.75
N GLY A 500 9.88 -17.84 5.81
CA GLY A 500 11.15 -17.26 6.28
C GLY A 500 10.93 -16.08 7.23
N SER A 501 11.89 -15.89 8.14
CA SER A 501 11.92 -14.76 9.05
C SER A 501 13.36 -14.44 9.39
N VAL A 502 13.75 -13.19 9.12
CA VAL A 502 15.08 -12.65 9.43
C VAL A 502 15.37 -12.78 10.93
N ALA A 503 14.36 -12.55 11.79
CA ALA A 503 14.47 -12.70 13.24
C ALA A 503 14.71 -14.14 13.71
N SER A 504 14.36 -15.14 12.89
CA SER A 504 14.50 -16.57 13.21
C SER A 504 15.62 -17.27 12.44
N GLY A 505 16.35 -16.57 11.56
CA GLY A 505 17.37 -17.15 10.68
C GLY A 505 16.84 -18.18 9.67
N ILE A 506 15.51 -18.29 9.51
CA ILE A 506 14.89 -19.23 8.57
C ILE A 506 14.92 -18.60 7.18
N PRO A 507 15.60 -19.21 6.20
CA PRO A 507 15.67 -18.68 4.86
C PRO A 507 14.28 -18.70 4.18
N SER A 508 13.97 -17.63 3.45
CA SER A 508 12.73 -17.55 2.66
C SER A 508 12.80 -18.49 1.46
N LYS A 509 11.68 -19.11 1.06
CA LYS A 509 11.59 -19.90 -0.18
C LYS A 509 11.14 -19.01 -1.33
N ILE A 510 11.51 -19.35 -2.57
CA ILE A 510 11.03 -18.63 -3.77
C ILE A 510 9.95 -19.49 -4.44
N GLY A 511 8.82 -18.88 -4.73
CA GLY A 511 7.70 -19.52 -5.41
C GLY A 511 7.08 -18.67 -6.51
N LYS A 512 6.13 -19.28 -7.21
CA LYS A 512 5.38 -18.67 -8.32
C LYS A 512 4.48 -17.54 -7.83
N GLY A 513 4.34 -16.50 -8.64
CA GLY A 513 3.35 -15.43 -8.44
C GLY A 513 3.95 -14.02 -8.45
N ILE A 514 3.11 -13.04 -8.17
CA ILE A 514 3.53 -11.64 -8.09
C ILE A 514 4.36 -11.45 -6.81
N GLY A 515 5.57 -10.93 -6.95
CA GLY A 515 6.63 -10.95 -5.94
C GLY A 515 6.80 -9.71 -5.07
N ASP A 516 7.97 -9.55 -4.48
CA ASP A 516 8.30 -8.35 -3.67
C ASP A 516 8.56 -7.12 -4.55
N LEU A 517 8.59 -5.92 -3.96
CA LEU A 517 9.01 -4.70 -4.65
C LEU A 517 10.51 -4.74 -4.97
N THR A 518 10.87 -4.32 -6.19
CA THR A 518 12.27 -4.20 -6.61
C THR A 518 12.98 -3.06 -5.87
N ILE A 519 14.33 -3.09 -5.84
CA ILE A 519 15.10 -1.94 -5.32
C ILE A 519 14.81 -0.67 -6.12
N ASP A 520 14.56 -0.79 -7.42
CA ASP A 520 14.20 0.33 -8.28
C ASP A 520 12.86 0.94 -7.94
N CYS A 521 11.82 0.12 -7.78
CA CYS A 521 10.52 0.60 -7.34
C CYS A 521 10.65 1.37 -6.02
N ARG A 522 11.38 0.81 -5.05
CA ARG A 522 11.59 1.45 -3.76
C ARG A 522 12.36 2.77 -3.90
N THR A 523 13.34 2.83 -4.79
CA THR A 523 14.12 4.05 -5.09
C THR A 523 13.24 5.14 -5.70
N ILE A 524 12.34 4.78 -6.63
CA ILE A 524 11.36 5.71 -7.20
C ILE A 524 10.47 6.26 -6.09
N LEU A 525 9.92 5.39 -5.23
CA LEU A 525 9.07 5.82 -4.11
C LEU A 525 9.80 6.81 -3.18
N LEU A 526 11.04 6.52 -2.80
CA LEU A 526 11.86 7.39 -1.93
C LEU A 526 12.12 8.76 -2.57
N ARG A 527 12.45 8.78 -3.88
CA ARG A 527 12.63 10.03 -4.63
C ARG A 527 11.33 10.83 -4.70
N THR A 528 10.20 10.17 -4.97
CA THR A 528 8.89 10.82 -4.98
C THR A 528 8.54 11.40 -3.61
N MET A 529 8.79 10.65 -2.52
CA MET A 529 8.60 11.15 -1.16
C MET A 529 9.41 12.42 -0.90
N LYS A 530 10.67 12.46 -1.37
CA LYS A 530 11.52 13.64 -1.24
C LYS A 530 10.99 14.82 -2.04
N THR A 531 10.64 14.61 -3.31
CA THR A 531 10.13 15.65 -4.21
C THR A 531 8.82 16.26 -3.71
N LEU A 532 7.90 15.41 -3.23
CA LEU A 532 6.58 15.82 -2.74
C LEU A 532 6.60 16.24 -1.27
N ASN A 533 7.75 16.18 -0.60
CA ASN A 533 7.90 16.46 0.84
C ASN A 533 6.90 15.67 1.70
N ILE A 534 6.85 14.35 1.45
CA ILE A 534 6.09 13.40 2.26
C ILE A 534 6.85 13.16 3.56
N GLU A 535 6.16 13.39 4.67
CA GLU A 535 6.71 13.19 6.00
C GLU A 535 6.86 11.71 6.29
N TRP A 536 8.03 11.33 6.82
CA TRP A 536 8.33 9.97 7.27
C TRP A 536 9.27 10.07 8.48
N ARG A 537 8.99 9.31 9.55
CA ARG A 537 9.73 9.43 10.80
C ARG A 537 11.18 8.99 10.58
N HIS A 538 12.14 9.74 11.12
CA HIS A 538 13.56 9.41 10.95
C HIS A 538 13.92 8.02 11.47
N SER A 539 13.31 7.59 12.58
CA SER A 539 13.51 6.22 13.10
C SER A 539 13.04 5.16 12.12
N GLU A 540 11.87 5.35 11.50
CA GLU A 540 11.35 4.44 10.47
C GLU A 540 12.22 4.40 9.21
N VAL A 541 12.80 5.53 8.79
CA VAL A 541 13.75 5.58 7.67
C VAL A 541 14.97 4.72 7.97
N LEU A 542 15.53 4.84 9.18
CA LEU A 542 16.68 4.04 9.62
C LEU A 542 16.33 2.57 9.74
N THR A 543 15.21 2.23 10.37
CA THR A 543 14.69 0.86 10.47
C THR A 543 14.50 0.25 9.09
N ALA A 544 13.84 0.96 8.16
CA ALA A 544 13.68 0.50 6.78
C ALA A 544 15.02 0.26 6.09
N TYR A 545 15.98 1.18 6.24
CA TYR A 545 17.32 1.01 5.65
C TYR A 545 18.05 -0.22 6.18
N GLN A 546 18.05 -0.42 7.49
CA GLN A 546 18.65 -1.60 8.13
C GLN A 546 17.99 -2.89 7.63
N MET A 547 16.66 -2.90 7.51
CA MET A 547 15.94 -4.06 6.97
C MET A 547 16.31 -4.33 5.50
N VAL A 548 16.51 -3.28 4.68
CA VAL A 548 17.00 -3.45 3.31
C VAL A 548 18.40 -4.03 3.32
N LEU A 549 19.35 -3.48 4.08
CA LEU A 549 20.71 -4.00 4.12
C LEU A 549 20.76 -5.46 4.58
N GLN A 550 20.07 -5.79 5.68
CA GLN A 550 20.02 -7.17 6.19
C GLN A 550 19.43 -8.10 5.13
N ARG A 551 18.30 -7.73 4.54
CA ARG A 551 17.59 -8.57 3.58
C ARG A 551 18.35 -8.74 2.28
N GLU A 552 18.83 -7.65 1.69
CA GLU A 552 19.42 -7.65 0.36
C GLU A 552 20.88 -8.16 0.41
N ASN A 553 21.68 -7.76 1.42
CA ASN A 553 23.06 -8.21 1.52
C ASN A 553 23.18 -9.70 1.86
N ILE A 554 22.35 -10.23 2.79
CA ILE A 554 22.35 -11.68 3.12
C ILE A 554 22.12 -12.54 1.87
N GLU A 555 21.42 -11.98 0.90
CA GLU A 555 20.96 -12.69 -0.27
C GLU A 555 21.78 -12.36 -1.53
N GLY A 556 22.84 -11.56 -1.38
CA GLY A 556 23.74 -11.18 -2.45
C GLY A 556 23.16 -10.14 -3.42
N PHE A 557 22.08 -9.43 -3.05
CA PHE A 557 21.55 -8.33 -3.85
C PHE A 557 22.32 -7.03 -3.57
N ALA A 558 22.89 -6.45 -4.62
CA ALA A 558 23.54 -5.15 -4.52
C ALA A 558 22.51 -4.07 -4.18
N VAL A 559 22.61 -3.50 -2.97
CA VAL A 559 21.91 -2.25 -2.65
C VAL A 559 22.59 -1.13 -3.42
N THR A 560 21.84 -0.53 -4.33
CA THR A 560 22.40 0.39 -5.33
C THR A 560 22.74 1.73 -4.70
N ARG A 561 23.77 2.42 -5.20
CA ARG A 561 24.12 3.77 -4.75
C ARG A 561 22.93 4.73 -4.84
N ARG A 562 22.12 4.57 -5.89
CA ARG A 562 20.92 5.37 -6.14
C ARG A 562 19.87 5.20 -5.05
N PHE A 563 19.64 3.97 -4.60
CA PHE A 563 18.78 3.68 -3.47
C PHE A 563 19.31 4.35 -2.19
N ARG A 564 20.61 4.22 -1.92
CA ARG A 564 21.27 4.87 -0.77
C ARG A 564 21.09 6.39 -0.80
N GLU A 565 21.39 7.03 -1.94
CA GLU A 565 21.19 8.47 -2.11
C GLU A 565 19.73 8.90 -1.90
N ALA A 566 18.77 8.10 -2.39
CA ALA A 566 17.34 8.39 -2.23
C ALA A 566 16.86 8.28 -0.78
N ILE A 567 17.28 7.24 -0.05
CA ILE A 567 16.86 7.06 1.36
C ILE A 567 17.55 8.08 2.28
N TYR A 568 18.84 8.37 2.08
CA TYR A 568 19.54 9.39 2.85
C TYR A 568 19.01 10.81 2.59
N ALA A 569 18.45 11.09 1.41
CA ALA A 569 17.85 12.39 1.12
C ALA A 569 16.63 12.71 1.99
N LEU A 570 16.00 11.70 2.60
CA LEU A 570 14.88 11.86 3.54
C LEU A 570 15.35 12.16 4.97
N LEU A 571 16.64 11.99 5.27
CA LEU A 571 17.20 12.29 6.58
C LEU A 571 17.73 13.75 6.63
N PRO A 572 17.70 14.40 7.81
CA PRO A 572 18.14 15.77 8.00
C PRO A 572 19.68 15.85 8.13
N ILE A 573 20.41 15.33 7.16
CA ILE A 573 21.88 15.38 7.15
C ILE A 573 22.31 16.78 6.68
N GLN A 574 23.07 17.51 7.51
CA GLN A 574 23.65 18.80 7.11
C GLN A 574 24.59 18.60 5.91
N ARG A 575 24.27 19.30 4.81
CA ARG A 575 24.96 19.18 3.52
C ARG A 575 26.29 19.95 3.51
N ASN A 576 27.28 19.51 4.25
CA ASN A 576 28.64 20.05 4.12
C ASN A 576 29.35 19.43 2.89
N GLY A 577 30.34 20.14 2.32
CA GLY A 577 30.96 19.87 1.00
C GLY A 577 31.54 18.46 0.75
N PHE A 578 31.51 17.56 1.73
CA PHE A 578 31.93 16.16 1.66
C PHE A 578 30.79 15.17 1.30
N ASN A 579 29.61 15.65 0.90
CA ASN A 579 28.41 14.84 0.62
C ASN A 579 28.59 13.66 -0.36
N ARG A 580 29.54 13.73 -1.31
CA ARG A 580 29.82 12.58 -2.22
C ARG A 580 30.44 11.38 -1.48
N LEU A 581 31.06 11.59 -0.32
CA LEU A 581 31.58 10.52 0.53
C LEU A 581 30.53 10.00 1.51
N LEU A 582 29.70 10.85 2.13
CA LEU A 582 28.71 10.42 3.14
C LEU A 582 27.58 9.50 2.62
N CYS A 583 27.32 9.51 1.31
CA CYS A 583 26.38 8.58 0.66
C CYS A 583 27.08 7.36 0.03
N HIS A 584 28.40 7.26 0.18
CA HIS A 584 29.18 6.12 -0.29
C HIS A 584 29.02 4.98 0.72
N PRO A 585 28.90 3.70 0.29
CA PRO A 585 28.78 2.53 1.18
C PRO A 585 29.89 2.34 2.24
N ILE A 586 30.88 3.24 2.30
CA ILE A 586 31.98 3.23 3.28
C ILE A 586 31.70 4.21 4.44
N PHE A 587 30.77 5.15 4.25
CA PHE A 587 30.44 6.18 5.22
C PHE A 587 29.00 5.94 5.67
N ASP A 588 28.86 5.22 6.79
CA ASP A 588 27.63 5.13 7.54
C ASP A 588 27.57 6.28 8.57
N PRO A 589 26.90 7.40 8.26
CA PRO A 589 26.89 8.57 9.14
C PRO A 589 26.15 8.35 10.47
N TYR A 590 25.46 7.21 10.64
CA TYR A 590 24.63 6.92 11.81
C TYR A 590 25.14 5.75 12.65
N GLY A 591 26.29 5.18 12.31
CA GLY A 591 26.89 4.08 13.08
C GLY A 591 25.97 2.87 13.21
N THR A 592 25.14 2.61 12.20
CA THR A 592 24.26 1.42 12.13
C THR A 592 25.05 0.11 12.14
N GLY A 593 26.36 0.16 11.91
CA GLY A 593 27.31 -0.93 12.18
C GLY A 593 27.36 -1.99 11.09
N VAL A 594 26.67 -1.79 9.97
CA VAL A 594 26.60 -2.76 8.87
C VAL A 594 27.71 -2.54 7.82
N ASP A 595 28.21 -1.31 7.70
CA ASP A 595 29.28 -0.92 6.77
C ASP A 595 30.53 -0.43 7.54
N GLN A 596 30.99 -1.18 8.56
CA GLN A 596 32.23 -0.83 9.27
C GLN A 596 33.46 -1.20 8.42
N PHE A 597 34.50 -0.35 8.50
CA PHE A 597 35.81 -0.58 7.87
C PHE A 597 36.30 -2.00 8.15
N SER A 598 36.50 -2.79 7.10
CA SER A 598 37.39 -3.95 7.23
C SER A 598 38.83 -3.43 7.38
N ASN A 599 39.72 -4.24 7.96
CA ASN A 599 41.14 -3.91 8.01
C ASN A 599 41.74 -3.65 6.60
N GLN A 600 41.14 -4.25 5.57
CA GLN A 600 41.54 -4.05 4.18
C GLN A 600 41.12 -2.68 3.64
N ASP A 601 39.97 -2.15 4.08
CA ASP A 601 39.51 -0.81 3.69
C ASP A 601 40.38 0.29 4.31
N GLN A 602 40.84 0.09 5.55
CA GLN A 602 41.82 0.98 6.19
C GLN A 602 43.14 1.01 5.44
N GLU A 603 43.65 -0.14 5.01
CA GLU A 603 44.88 -0.23 4.21
C GLU A 603 44.72 0.41 2.82
N ALA A 604 43.55 0.24 2.17
CA ALA A 604 43.26 0.83 0.86
C ALA A 604 43.16 2.37 0.94
N ILE A 605 42.54 2.90 1.98
CA ILE A 605 42.45 4.34 2.24
C ILE A 605 43.82 4.91 2.58
N GLN A 606 44.63 4.21 3.36
CA GLN A 606 46.01 4.61 3.65
C GLN A 606 46.88 4.64 2.37
N ARG A 607 46.66 3.69 1.44
CA ARG A 607 47.30 3.68 0.11
C ARG A 607 46.93 4.90 -0.74
N ILE A 608 45.66 5.31 -0.71
CA ILE A 608 45.17 6.45 -1.50
C ILE A 608 45.64 7.77 -0.89
N LEU A 609 45.68 7.88 0.43
CA LEU A 609 46.19 9.05 1.15
C LEU A 609 47.69 9.25 0.92
N ASN A 610 48.47 8.16 0.98
CA ASN A 610 49.90 8.18 0.66
C ASN A 610 50.18 8.57 -0.81
N LYS A 611 49.28 8.21 -1.74
CA LYS A 611 49.37 8.62 -3.15
C LYS A 611 49.05 10.10 -3.39
N ARG A 612 48.34 10.77 -2.48
CA ARG A 612 47.87 12.16 -2.64
C ARG A 612 48.64 13.20 -1.82
N ASN A 613 49.66 12.80 -1.04
CA ASN A 613 50.50 13.71 -0.23
C ASN A 613 49.67 14.65 0.68
N VAL A 614 48.54 14.17 1.21
CA VAL A 614 47.75 14.96 2.16
C VAL A 614 48.24 14.63 3.57
N ASN A 615 48.84 15.62 4.23
CA ASN A 615 49.42 15.50 5.56
C ASN A 615 48.31 15.32 6.62
N LEU A 616 48.49 14.34 7.51
CA LEU A 616 47.49 13.83 8.47
C LEU A 616 47.19 14.79 9.65
N GLU A 617 47.86 15.93 9.76
CA GLU A 617 47.69 16.85 10.89
C GLU A 617 46.33 17.57 10.90
N PHE A 618 45.60 17.62 9.79
CA PHE A 618 44.29 18.30 9.75
C PHE A 618 43.11 17.44 10.23
N ILE A 619 43.27 16.11 10.31
CA ILE A 619 42.18 15.18 10.70
C ILE A 619 42.15 14.96 12.22
N ASN A 620 43.31 15.00 12.88
CA ASN A 620 43.39 14.81 14.34
C ASN A 620 42.94 16.03 15.18
N GLN A 621 42.53 17.14 14.54
CA GLN A 621 41.94 18.29 15.24
C GLN A 621 40.40 18.31 15.18
N LEU A 622 39.76 17.30 14.59
CA LEU A 622 38.29 17.22 14.43
C LEU A 622 37.68 15.92 14.97
N THR A 623 38.40 15.15 15.81
CA THR A 623 37.80 14.08 16.62
C THR A 623 37.02 14.63 17.81
#